data_AF-A0A7J4KPD2-F1
#
_entry.id   AF-A0A7J4KPD2-F1
#
_cell.length_a   1.000
_cell.length_b   1.000
_cell.length_c   1.000
_cell.angle_alpha   90.00
_cell.angle_beta   90.00
_cell.angle_gamma   90.00
#
_symmetry.space_group_name_H-M   'P 1'
#
loop_
_entity.id
_entity.type
_entity.pdbx_description
1 polymer ?
#
loop_
_entity_poly.entity_id
_entity_poly.type
_entity_poly.pdbx_seq_one_letter_code
_entity_poly.pdbx_strand_id
1 'polypeptide(L)'
;MKNPLLYKIVDKLFHAVNDKAPEFMQSHPKISAGIYGAGGTFTVLRGTQLLTERLLPDFYNSGFKTIEEVCIAATIIGGVAYVKNKFGTFKEMKEQYPVYTPGMTATWITSLGTAMYDIMK
;
A
#
# COMPACT_ATOMS: atom_id res chain seq x y z
N MET A 1 34.79 -18.67 -0.23
CA MET A 1 34.14 -18.14 -1.44
C MET A 1 34.01 -16.63 -1.31
N LYS A 2 34.23 -15.93 -2.43
CA LYS A 2 34.33 -14.47 -2.59
C LYS A 2 33.12 -13.77 -1.96
N ASN A 3 33.33 -12.81 -1.05
CA ASN A 3 32.29 -11.86 -0.65
C ASN A 3 31.92 -11.04 -1.90
N PRO A 4 30.82 -11.39 -2.58
CA PRO A 4 30.55 -10.89 -3.91
C PRO A 4 30.11 -9.44 -3.82
N LEU A 5 30.39 -8.65 -4.85
CA LEU A 5 29.96 -7.26 -4.98
C LEU A 5 28.48 -7.06 -4.56
N LEU A 6 27.64 -8.07 -4.85
CA LEU A 6 26.25 -8.14 -4.46
C LEU A 6 26.03 -8.04 -2.94
N TYR A 7 26.82 -8.74 -2.13
CA TYR A 7 26.71 -8.68 -0.67
C TYR A 7 27.02 -7.28 -0.15
N LYS A 8 28.07 -6.62 -0.66
CA LYS A 8 28.40 -5.23 -0.28
C LYS A 8 27.35 -4.22 -0.72
N ILE A 9 26.71 -4.44 -1.87
CA ILE A 9 25.63 -3.58 -2.36
C ILE A 9 24.38 -3.77 -1.50
N VAL A 10 23.99 -5.02 -1.24
CA VAL A 10 22.84 -5.36 -0.40
C VAL A 10 23.04 -4.85 1.02
N ASP A 11 24.22 -5.05 1.61
CA ASP A 11 24.58 -4.59 2.95
C ASP A 11 24.56 -3.06 3.04
N LYS A 12 25.12 -2.36 2.05
CA LYS A 12 25.06 -0.89 1.98
C LYS A 12 23.63 -0.36 1.81
N LEU A 13 22.82 -1.01 0.99
CA LEU A 13 21.41 -0.65 0.82
C LEU A 13 20.60 -0.94 2.08
N PHE A 14 20.86 -2.08 2.73
CA PHE A 14 20.22 -2.47 3.98
C PHE A 14 20.51 -1.45 5.08
N HIS A 15 21.77 -1.09 5.31
CA HIS A 15 22.14 -0.05 6.27
C HIS A 15 21.62 1.32 5.87
N ALA A 16 21.70 1.71 4.59
CA ALA A 16 21.14 2.98 4.14
C ALA A 16 19.63 3.08 4.42
N VAL A 17 18.87 2.01 4.20
CA VAL A 17 17.44 1.97 4.51
C VAL A 17 17.23 1.95 6.03
N ASN A 18 17.90 1.08 6.76
CA ASN A 18 17.65 0.89 8.19
C ASN A 18 18.07 2.11 9.03
N ASP A 19 19.13 2.81 8.61
CA ASP A 19 19.67 3.97 9.32
C ASP A 19 18.98 5.27 8.92
N LYS A 20 18.60 5.43 7.64
CA LYS A 20 17.99 6.67 7.12
C LYS A 20 16.47 6.65 7.04
N ALA A 21 15.82 5.49 6.94
CA ALA A 21 14.36 5.44 6.92
C ALA A 21 13.74 6.00 8.22
N PRO A 22 14.25 5.73 9.43
CA PRO A 22 13.69 6.32 10.65
C PRO A 22 13.81 7.85 10.65
N GLU A 23 14.98 8.38 10.28
CA GLU A 23 15.23 9.83 10.19
C GLU A 23 14.35 10.48 9.10
N PHE A 24 14.20 9.83 7.95
CA PHE A 24 13.31 10.28 6.88
C PHE A 24 11.83 10.25 7.30
N MET A 25 11.40 9.22 8.03
CA MET A 25 10.04 9.12 8.55
C MET A 25 9.73 10.22 9.56
N GLN A 26 10.68 10.56 10.42
CA GLN A 26 10.52 11.65 11.39
C GLN A 26 10.54 13.04 10.73
N SER A 27 11.44 13.26 9.77
CA SER A 27 11.57 14.54 9.07
C SER A 27 10.46 14.78 8.04
N HIS A 28 9.96 13.72 7.41
CA HIS A 28 8.94 13.78 6.36
C HIS A 28 7.79 12.80 6.65
N PRO A 29 7.06 12.97 7.77
CA PRO A 29 6.07 11.99 8.23
C PRO A 29 4.91 11.80 7.26
N LYS A 30 4.48 12.87 6.57
CA LYS A 30 3.41 12.79 5.56
C LYS A 30 3.83 12.04 4.31
N ILE A 31 5.03 12.33 3.81
CA ILE A 31 5.56 11.71 2.59
C ILE A 31 5.85 10.24 2.85
N SER A 32 6.50 9.94 3.97
CA SER A 32 6.77 8.55 4.36
C SER A 32 5.48 7.77 4.58
N ALA A 33 4.48 8.31 5.28
CA ALA A 33 3.18 7.66 5.42
C ALA A 33 2.51 7.38 4.06
N GLY A 34 2.61 8.31 3.11
CA GLY A 34 2.14 8.10 1.74
C GLY A 34 2.90 7.00 1.01
N ILE A 35 4.23 7.00 1.05
CA ILE A 35 5.08 5.99 0.41
C ILE A 35 4.83 4.59 1.01
N TYR A 36 4.79 4.48 2.34
CA TYR A 36 4.51 3.21 3.01
C TYR A 36 3.08 2.74 2.78
N GLY A 37 2.11 3.66 2.78
CA GLY A 37 0.71 3.35 2.45
C GLY A 37 0.60 2.77 1.04
N ALA A 38 1.13 3.48 0.04
CA ALA A 38 1.13 3.01 -1.35
C ALA A 38 1.95 1.72 -1.53
N GLY A 39 3.21 1.71 -1.14
CA GLY A 39 4.13 0.58 -1.33
C GLY A 39 3.68 -0.67 -0.58
N GLY A 40 3.22 -0.52 0.66
CA GLY A 40 2.66 -1.61 1.45
C GLY A 40 1.41 -2.20 0.81
N THR A 41 0.48 -1.34 0.39
CA THR A 41 -0.75 -1.78 -0.29
C THR A 41 -0.45 -2.51 -1.59
N PHE A 42 0.40 -1.95 -2.44
CA PHE A 42 0.81 -2.60 -3.69
C PHE A 42 1.44 -3.97 -3.45
N THR A 43 2.36 -4.06 -2.48
CA THR A 43 3.05 -5.31 -2.15
C THR A 43 2.08 -6.37 -1.65
N VAL A 44 1.12 -5.99 -0.80
CA VAL A 44 0.10 -6.92 -0.29
C VAL A 44 -0.83 -7.39 -1.41
N LEU A 45 -1.36 -6.49 -2.22
CA LEU A 45 -2.28 -6.85 -3.30
C LEU A 45 -1.59 -7.74 -4.34
N ARG A 46 -0.47 -7.29 -4.93
CA ARG A 46 0.27 -8.07 -5.92
C ARG A 46 0.83 -9.36 -5.34
N GLY A 47 1.33 -9.32 -4.11
CA GLY A 47 1.82 -10.51 -3.42
C GLY A 47 0.72 -11.55 -3.23
N THR A 48 -0.47 -11.13 -2.80
CA THR A 48 -1.62 -12.03 -2.59
C THR A 48 -2.13 -12.57 -3.92
N GLN A 49 -2.20 -11.75 -4.96
CA GLN A 49 -2.55 -12.19 -6.32
C GLN A 49 -1.58 -13.25 -6.83
N LEU A 50 -0.27 -12.99 -6.78
CA LEU A 50 0.75 -13.94 -7.23
C LEU A 50 0.75 -15.24 -6.42
N LEU A 51 0.55 -15.15 -5.10
CA LEU A 51 0.46 -16.33 -4.25
C LEU A 51 -0.81 -17.13 -4.55
N THR A 52 -1.96 -16.47 -4.72
CA THR A 52 -3.23 -17.13 -5.01
C THR A 52 -3.21 -17.76 -6.40
N GLU A 53 -2.68 -17.07 -7.41
CA GLU A 53 -2.49 -17.61 -8.76
C GLU A 53 -1.61 -18.88 -8.74
N ARG A 54 -0.56 -18.90 -7.92
CA ARG A 54 0.36 -20.04 -7.83
C ARG A 54 -0.16 -21.20 -6.98
N LEU A 55 -0.81 -20.91 -5.86
CA LEU A 55 -1.20 -21.91 -4.86
C LEU A 55 -2.64 -22.41 -5.05
N LEU A 56 -3.52 -21.57 -5.59
CA LEU A 56 -4.95 -21.81 -5.76
C LEU A 56 -5.44 -21.29 -7.13
N PRO A 57 -4.89 -21.80 -8.25
CA PRO A 57 -5.16 -21.28 -9.60
C PRO A 57 -6.65 -21.34 -9.97
N ASP A 58 -7.36 -22.39 -9.56
CA ASP A 58 -8.79 -22.53 -9.84
C ASP A 58 -9.60 -21.45 -9.13
N PHE A 59 -9.26 -21.10 -7.89
CA PHE A 59 -9.91 -20.03 -7.14
C PHE A 59 -9.57 -18.65 -7.72
N TYR A 60 -8.31 -18.48 -8.14
CA TYR A 60 -7.88 -17.27 -8.84
C TYR A 60 -8.74 -17.00 -10.08
N ASN A 61 -8.92 -18.03 -10.91
CA ASN A 61 -9.71 -17.97 -12.13
C ASN A 61 -11.23 -17.93 -11.88
N SER A 62 -11.72 -18.53 -10.79
CA SER A 62 -13.17 -18.62 -10.54
C SER A 62 -13.78 -17.36 -9.95
N GLY A 63 -12.98 -16.47 -9.33
CA GLY A 63 -13.55 -15.26 -8.76
C GLY A 63 -12.71 -14.49 -7.74
N PHE A 64 -11.47 -14.89 -7.47
CA PHE A 64 -10.60 -14.12 -6.55
C PHE A 64 -10.52 -12.64 -6.95
N LYS A 65 -10.33 -12.35 -8.24
CA LYS A 65 -10.26 -10.97 -8.75
C LYS A 65 -11.53 -10.17 -8.43
N THR A 66 -12.70 -10.76 -8.66
CA THR A 66 -13.98 -10.13 -8.34
C THR A 66 -14.12 -9.86 -6.83
N ILE A 67 -13.71 -10.81 -5.98
CA ILE A 67 -13.72 -10.64 -4.52
C ILE A 67 -12.78 -9.50 -4.12
N GLU A 68 -11.58 -9.45 -4.69
CA GLU A 68 -10.59 -8.40 -4.43
C GLU A 68 -11.15 -7.01 -4.79
N GLU A 69 -11.73 -6.86 -5.97
CA GLU A 69 -12.35 -5.61 -6.43
C GLU A 69 -13.48 -5.16 -5.50
N VAL A 70 -14.35 -6.09 -5.08
CA VAL A 70 -15.43 -5.81 -4.12
C VAL A 70 -14.87 -5.40 -2.76
N CYS A 71 -13.83 -6.07 -2.27
CA CYS A 71 -13.16 -5.70 -1.02
C CYS A 71 -12.55 -4.30 -1.10
N ILE A 72 -11.88 -3.96 -2.21
CA ILE A 72 -11.32 -2.62 -2.44
C ILE A 72 -12.44 -1.57 -2.41
N ALA A 73 -13.52 -1.79 -3.16
CA ALA A 73 -14.66 -0.87 -3.20
C ALA A 73 -15.29 -0.69 -1.81
N ALA A 74 -15.53 -1.79 -1.08
CA ALA A 74 -16.09 -1.76 0.27
C ALA A 74 -15.21 -0.98 1.25
N THR A 75 -13.88 -1.14 1.17
CA THR A 75 -12.93 -0.45 2.04
C THR A 75 -12.92 1.05 1.77
N ILE A 76 -12.98 1.47 0.50
CA ILE A 76 -13.04 2.87 0.11
C ILE A 76 -14.38 3.49 0.54
N ILE A 77 -15.50 2.85 0.22
CA ILE A 77 -16.84 3.35 0.57
C ILE A 77 -17.00 3.44 2.08
N GLY A 78 -16.63 2.39 2.81
CA GLY A 78 -16.67 2.36 4.27
C GLY A 78 -15.78 3.44 4.88
N GLY A 79 -14.59 3.65 4.31
CA GLY A 79 -13.68 4.72 4.68
C GLY A 79 -14.28 6.11 4.48
N VAL A 80 -14.83 6.39 3.30
CA VAL A 80 -15.50 7.68 3.01
C VAL A 80 -16.70 7.90 3.93
N ALA A 81 -17.52 6.87 4.17
CA ALA A 81 -18.64 6.94 5.09
C ALA A 81 -18.17 7.21 6.53
N TYR A 82 -17.10 6.57 6.97
CA TYR A 82 -16.48 6.83 8.27
C TYR A 82 -16.01 8.28 8.39
N VAL A 83 -15.32 8.80 7.37
CA VAL A 83 -14.87 10.19 7.35
C VAL A 83 -16.04 11.15 7.47
N LYS A 84 -17.09 10.92 6.67
CA LYS A 84 -18.30 11.74 6.69
C LYS A 84 -19.00 11.71 8.06
N ASN A 85 -19.15 10.54 8.66
CA ASN A 85 -19.89 10.39 9.92
C ASN A 85 -19.12 10.90 11.14
N LYS A 86 -17.79 10.72 11.18
CA LYS A 86 -16.98 11.10 12.34
C LYS A 86 -16.40 12.51 12.26
N PHE A 87 -15.97 12.92 11.07
CA PHE A 87 -15.27 14.19 10.89
C PHE A 87 -16.07 15.22 10.10
N GLY A 88 -17.15 14.83 9.41
CA GLY A 88 -17.89 15.70 8.51
C GLY A 88 -17.25 15.77 7.12
N THR A 89 -16.01 16.27 7.05
CA THR A 89 -15.27 16.41 5.80
C THR A 89 -13.87 15.79 5.86
N PHE A 90 -13.32 15.49 4.68
CA PHE A 90 -11.94 15.03 4.53
C PHE A 90 -10.92 16.11 4.97
N LYS A 91 -11.30 17.39 4.86
CA LYS A 91 -10.48 18.52 5.31
C LYS A 91 -10.31 18.50 6.83
N GLU A 92 -11.40 18.33 7.57
CA GLU A 92 -11.38 18.25 9.03
C GLU A 92 -10.57 17.04 9.53
N MET A 93 -10.71 15.88 8.88
CA MET A 93 -9.86 14.72 9.18
C MET A 93 -8.37 15.03 8.94
N LYS A 94 -8.04 15.70 7.84
CA LYS A 94 -6.64 16.06 7.51
C LYS A 94 -6.04 17.02 8.54
N GLU A 95 -6.84 17.94 9.08
CA GLU A 95 -6.41 18.87 10.12
C GLU A 95 -6.16 18.15 11.45
N GLN A 96 -7.01 17.20 11.83
CA GLN A 96 -6.86 16.41 13.06
C GLN A 96 -5.79 15.31 12.95
N TYR A 97 -5.66 14.68 11.79
CA TYR A 97 -4.77 13.54 11.53
C TYR A 97 -3.91 13.77 10.28
N PRO A 98 -2.95 14.72 10.33
CA PRO A 98 -2.24 15.21 9.15
C PRO A 98 -1.26 14.21 8.53
N VAL A 99 -0.84 13.19 9.28
CA VAL A 99 0.10 12.13 8.82
C VAL A 99 -0.65 10.88 8.35
N TYR A 100 -1.67 10.46 9.09
CA TYR A 100 -2.50 9.31 8.76
C TYR A 100 -3.30 9.52 7.46
N THR A 101 -3.82 10.74 7.26
CA THR A 101 -4.65 11.07 6.09
C THR A 101 -3.92 10.79 4.76
N PRO A 102 -2.69 11.30 4.52
CA PRO A 102 -1.90 10.92 3.35
C PRO A 102 -1.67 9.42 3.18
N GLY A 103 -1.40 8.69 4.27
CA GLY A 103 -1.18 7.24 4.22
C GLY A 103 -2.43 6.48 3.77
N MET A 104 -3.58 6.81 4.35
CA MET A 104 -4.88 6.23 3.95
C MET A 104 -5.22 6.56 2.49
N THR A 105 -5.06 7.83 2.08
CA THR A 105 -5.31 8.23 0.70
C THR A 105 -4.40 7.48 -0.27
N ALA A 106 -3.13 7.33 0.05
CA ALA A 106 -2.19 6.57 -0.75
C ALA A 106 -2.61 5.11 -0.89
N THR A 107 -3.03 4.46 0.21
CA THR A 107 -3.60 3.10 0.17
C THR A 107 -4.78 3.02 -0.79
N TRP A 108 -5.79 3.89 -0.68
CA TRP A 108 -6.96 3.85 -1.56
C TRP A 108 -6.61 4.10 -3.04
N ILE A 109 -5.77 5.09 -3.32
CA ILE A 109 -5.34 5.40 -4.69
C ILE A 109 -4.58 4.20 -5.27
N THR A 110 -3.69 3.58 -4.51
CA THR A 110 -2.93 2.42 -4.97
C THR A 110 -3.82 1.18 -5.16
N SER A 111 -4.80 0.94 -4.28
CA SER A 111 -5.79 -0.14 -4.48
C SER A 111 -6.56 0.06 -5.79
N LEU A 112 -7.06 1.27 -6.04
CA LEU A 112 -7.74 1.61 -7.30
C LEU A 112 -6.81 1.47 -8.51
N GLY A 113 -5.58 1.96 -8.40
CA GLY A 113 -4.58 1.86 -9.46
C GLY A 113 -4.26 0.42 -9.83
N THR A 114 -4.18 -0.47 -8.83
CA THR A 114 -3.92 -1.90 -9.05
C THR A 114 -5.12 -2.57 -9.74
N ALA A 115 -6.34 -2.31 -9.26
CA ALA A 115 -7.56 -2.82 -9.91
C ALA A 115 -7.69 -2.34 -11.37
N MET A 116 -7.39 -1.06 -11.64
CA MET A 116 -7.40 -0.51 -13.01
C MET A 116 -6.32 -1.15 -13.89
N TYR A 117 -5.11 -1.35 -13.37
CA TYR A 117 -4.04 -2.04 -14.09
C TYR A 117 -4.45 -3.45 -14.50
N ASP A 118 -5.12 -4.18 -13.61
CA ASP A 118 -5.58 -5.54 -13.89
C ASP A 118 -6.77 -5.57 -14.88
N ILE A 119 -7.52 -4.49 -15.07
CA ILE A 119 -8.57 -4.39 -16.11
C ILE A 119 -7.96 -4.12 -17.49
N MET A 120 -6.86 -3.36 -17.56
CA MET A 120 -6.22 -2.98 -18.83
C MET A 120 -5.28 -4.05 -19.40
N LYS A 121 -4.95 -5.08 -18.61
CA LYS A 121 -4.06 -6.20 -18.98
C LYS A 121 -4.86 -7.37 -19.53
#